data_AF-A0A843GS83-F1
#
_entry.id   AF-A0A843GS83-F1
#
_cell.length_a   1.000
_cell.length_b   1.000
_cell.length_c   1.000
_cell.angle_alpha   90.00
_cell.angle_beta   90.00
_cell.angle_gamma   90.00
#
_symmetry.space_group_name_H-M   'P 1'
#
loop_
_entity.id
_entity.type
_entity.pdbx_description
1 polymer ?
#
loop_
_entity_poly.entity_id
_entity_poly.type
_entity_poly.pdbx_seq_one_letter_code
_entity_poly.pdbx_strand_id
1 'polypeptide(L)'
;MSNKVLDSYKEYQNRWKTSIRLKGNHWYSWLWYFIAFPFVWIFYNIRDWRTAVIFVIVFLTVSSEVWVPYSIALICWYNEPLRITMLSVASACWLFWLGPGTPFLVICISLTMGIKALFNKRRKK
;
A
#
# COMPACT_ATOMS: atom_id res chain seq x y z
N MET A 1 12.83 -19.08 -9.67
CA MET A 1 11.36 -19.13 -9.78
C MET A 1 10.67 -17.77 -10.01
N SER A 2 11.43 -16.65 -10.05
CA SER A 2 10.87 -15.28 -10.12
C SER A 2 10.40 -14.83 -11.53
N ASN A 3 10.98 -15.36 -12.62
CA ASN A 3 10.70 -14.84 -13.97
C ASN A 3 9.27 -15.12 -14.47
N LYS A 4 8.78 -16.36 -14.37
CA LYS A 4 7.43 -16.72 -14.86
C LYS A 4 6.30 -15.89 -14.21
N VAL A 5 6.41 -15.61 -12.91
CA VAL A 5 5.38 -14.83 -12.17
C VAL A 5 5.41 -13.36 -12.60
N LEU A 6 6.61 -12.80 -12.79
CA LEU A 6 6.80 -11.45 -13.33
C LEU A 6 6.26 -11.31 -14.75
N ASP A 7 6.47 -12.32 -15.59
CA ASP A 7 5.99 -12.33 -16.96
C ASP A 7 4.45 -12.39 -17.02
N SER A 8 3.82 -13.27 -16.21
CA SER A 8 2.35 -13.33 -16.09
C SER A 8 1.75 -12.03 -15.54
N TYR A 9 2.41 -11.37 -14.57
CA TYR A 9 1.94 -10.08 -14.04
C TYR A 9 2.00 -8.96 -15.11
N LYS A 10 3.10 -8.89 -15.88
CA LYS A 10 3.24 -7.91 -16.98
C LYS A 10 2.19 -8.15 -18.06
N GLU A 11 1.92 -9.40 -18.39
CA GLU A 11 0.89 -9.78 -19.37
C GLU A 11 -0.50 -9.37 -18.89
N TYR A 12 -0.83 -9.63 -17.62
CA TYR A 12 -2.09 -9.19 -17.01
C TYR A 12 -2.24 -7.67 -17.06
N GLN A 13 -1.20 -6.91 -16.67
CA GLN A 13 -1.21 -5.45 -16.74
C GLN A 13 -1.45 -4.93 -18.16
N ASN A 14 -0.80 -5.53 -19.16
CA ASN A 14 -0.98 -5.12 -20.55
C ASN A 14 -2.42 -5.37 -21.00
N ARG A 15 -2.97 -6.58 -20.76
CA ARG A 15 -4.38 -6.89 -21.09
C ARG A 15 -5.34 -5.91 -20.42
N TRP A 16 -5.10 -5.56 -19.17
CA TRP A 16 -5.94 -4.64 -18.40
C TRP A 16 -5.85 -3.19 -18.90
N LYS A 17 -4.66 -2.74 -19.33
CA LYS A 17 -4.53 -1.45 -20.03
C LYS A 17 -5.26 -1.43 -21.37
N THR A 18 -5.18 -2.51 -22.14
CA THR A 18 -5.88 -2.61 -23.43
C THR A 18 -7.39 -2.61 -23.23
N SER A 19 -7.91 -3.30 -22.22
CA SER A 19 -9.35 -3.31 -21.93
C SER A 19 -9.87 -1.94 -21.48
N ILE A 20 -9.07 -1.15 -20.75
CA ILE A 20 -9.44 0.24 -20.38
C ILE A 20 -9.47 1.14 -21.61
N ARG A 21 -8.52 1.00 -22.56
CA ARG A 21 -8.51 1.76 -23.81
C ARG A 21 -9.72 1.48 -24.71
N LEU A 22 -10.25 0.26 -24.66
CA LEU A 22 -11.41 -0.16 -25.44
C LEU A 22 -12.76 0.25 -24.79
N LYS A 23 -12.76 0.61 -23.51
CA LYS A 23 -13.98 0.95 -22.77
C LYS A 23 -14.21 2.47 -22.82
N GLY A 24 -15.23 2.90 -23.58
CA GLY A 24 -15.54 4.32 -23.85
C GLY A 24 -15.75 5.20 -22.62
N ASN A 25 -16.07 4.62 -21.46
CA ASN A 25 -16.24 5.29 -20.17
C ASN A 25 -14.87 5.41 -19.47
N HIS A 26 -13.99 6.23 -20.05
CA HIS A 26 -12.56 6.30 -19.72
C HIS A 26 -12.28 6.63 -18.24
N TRP A 27 -13.05 7.53 -17.63
CA TRP A 27 -12.75 8.06 -16.28
C TRP A 27 -12.98 7.03 -15.15
N TYR A 28 -14.15 6.38 -15.09
CA TYR A 28 -14.47 5.42 -14.02
C TYR A 28 -13.63 4.13 -14.10
N SER A 29 -13.32 3.67 -15.32
CA SER A 29 -12.48 2.47 -15.51
C SER A 29 -11.05 2.70 -15.06
N TRP A 30 -10.54 3.93 -15.22
CA TRP A 30 -9.21 4.32 -14.72
C TRP A 30 -9.19 4.41 -13.19
N LEU A 31 -10.27 4.88 -12.58
CA LEU A 31 -10.39 4.96 -11.12
C LEU A 31 -10.39 3.57 -10.47
N TRP A 32 -11.12 2.60 -11.05
CA TRP A 32 -11.04 1.19 -10.64
C TRP A 32 -9.67 0.57 -10.85
N TYR A 33 -8.95 0.96 -11.91
CA TYR A 33 -7.60 0.50 -12.15
C TYR A 33 -6.69 0.87 -10.98
N PHE A 34 -6.74 2.12 -10.51
CA PHE A 34 -5.95 2.56 -9.37
C PHE A 34 -6.32 1.82 -8.07
N ILE A 35 -7.62 1.58 -7.85
CA ILE A 35 -8.12 0.87 -6.67
C ILE A 35 -7.69 -0.60 -6.64
N ALA A 36 -7.87 -1.34 -7.74
CA ALA A 36 -7.60 -2.78 -7.77
C ALA A 36 -6.13 -3.14 -8.07
N PHE A 37 -5.34 -2.21 -8.61
CA PHE A 37 -3.90 -2.39 -8.83
C PHE A 37 -3.13 -2.90 -7.59
N PRO A 38 -3.23 -2.29 -6.40
CA PRO A 38 -2.49 -2.73 -5.23
C PRO A 38 -2.86 -4.15 -4.79
N PHE A 39 -4.15 -4.52 -4.86
CA PHE A 39 -4.63 -5.85 -4.47
C PHE A 39 -4.15 -6.95 -5.43
N VAL A 40 -4.23 -6.70 -6.74
CA VAL A 40 -3.68 -7.62 -7.74
C VAL A 40 -2.16 -7.76 -7.54
N TRP A 41 -1.44 -6.65 -7.32
CA TRP A 41 -0.01 -6.70 -7.08
C TRP A 41 0.35 -7.54 -5.84
N ILE A 42 -0.39 -7.34 -4.74
CA ILE A 42 -0.23 -8.11 -3.50
C ILE A 42 -0.44 -9.61 -3.76
N PHE A 43 -1.50 -9.98 -4.48
CA PHE A 43 -1.82 -11.38 -4.73
C PHE A 43 -0.73 -12.10 -5.52
N TYR A 44 -0.14 -11.43 -6.51
CA TYR A 44 0.95 -11.97 -7.30
C TYR A 44 2.32 -11.94 -6.58
N ASN A 45 2.57 -10.95 -5.70
CA ASN A 45 3.87 -10.76 -5.05
C ASN A 45 3.97 -11.37 -3.64
N ILE A 46 2.88 -11.58 -2.90
CA ILE A 46 2.88 -12.22 -1.57
C ILE A 46 3.44 -13.63 -1.62
N ARG A 47 3.30 -14.31 -2.76
CA ARG A 47 3.85 -15.66 -2.98
C ARG A 47 5.39 -15.69 -2.89
N ASP A 48 6.06 -14.54 -2.95
CA ASP A 48 7.49 -14.41 -2.73
C ASP A 48 7.76 -13.90 -1.30
N TRP A 49 8.19 -14.80 -0.40
CA TRP A 49 8.33 -14.55 1.04
C TRP A 49 9.23 -13.34 1.37
N ARG A 50 10.31 -13.13 0.60
CA ARG A 50 11.20 -11.96 0.79
C ARG A 50 10.47 -10.64 0.49
N THR A 51 9.58 -10.64 -0.49
CA THR A 51 8.80 -9.46 -0.86
C THR A 51 7.73 -9.17 0.19
N ALA A 52 7.07 -10.22 0.68
CA ALA A 52 6.10 -10.11 1.75
C ALA A 52 6.73 -9.50 3.02
N VAL A 53 7.92 -9.96 3.42
CA VAL A 53 8.63 -9.42 4.60
C VAL A 53 8.98 -7.93 4.41
N ILE A 54 9.52 -7.53 3.27
CA ILE A 54 9.83 -6.11 3.01
C ILE A 54 8.56 -5.27 3.03
N PHE A 55 7.47 -5.77 2.44
CA PHE A 55 6.18 -5.09 2.44
C PHE A 55 5.64 -4.91 3.86
N VAL A 56 5.71 -5.92 4.72
CA VAL A 56 5.27 -5.83 6.13
C VAL A 56 6.10 -4.81 6.91
N ILE A 57 7.42 -4.79 6.72
CA ILE A 57 8.31 -3.81 7.38
C ILE A 57 7.95 -2.39 6.93
N VAL A 58 7.77 -2.19 5.62
CA VAL A 58 7.36 -0.89 5.07
C VAL A 58 5.99 -0.49 5.61
N PHE A 59 5.03 -1.42 5.62
CA PHE A 59 3.69 -1.20 6.15
C PHE A 59 3.73 -0.75 7.60
N LEU A 60 4.51 -1.42 8.46
CA LEU A 60 4.69 -1.03 9.86
C LEU A 60 5.35 0.35 10.01
N THR A 61 6.39 0.61 9.21
CA THR A 61 7.12 1.88 9.25
C THR A 61 6.24 3.05 8.85
N VAL A 62 5.48 2.89 7.78
CA VAL A 62 4.60 3.94 7.25
C VAL A 62 3.35 4.05 8.13
N SER A 63 2.85 2.95 8.71
CA SER A 63 1.79 3.00 9.73
C SER A 63 2.24 3.63 11.05
N SER A 64 3.56 3.72 11.30
CA SER A 64 4.13 4.29 12.53
C SER A 64 3.64 5.71 12.81
N GLU A 65 3.30 6.48 11.77
CA GLU A 65 2.77 7.83 11.91
C GLU A 65 1.43 7.86 12.67
N VAL A 66 0.61 6.81 12.54
CA VAL A 66 -0.70 6.73 13.20
C VAL A 66 -0.58 6.37 14.69
N TRP A 67 0.57 5.82 15.11
CA TRP A 67 0.84 5.51 16.52
C TRP A 67 1.24 6.74 17.34
N VAL A 68 1.69 7.81 16.68
CA VAL A 68 2.03 9.08 17.33
C VAL A 68 0.83 9.72 18.04
N PRO A 69 -0.36 9.89 17.41
CA PRO A 69 -1.53 10.42 18.11
C PRO A 69 -2.07 9.46 19.18
N TYR A 70 -1.94 8.14 19.01
CA TYR A 70 -2.24 7.16 20.08
C TYR A 70 -1.34 7.36 21.30
N SER A 71 -0.05 7.62 21.08
CA SER A 71 0.93 7.87 22.15
C SER A 71 0.64 9.17 22.88
N ILE A 72 0.28 10.23 22.15
CA ILE A 72 -0.11 11.53 22.73
C ILE A 72 -1.40 11.41 23.55
N ALA A 73 -2.39 10.65 23.07
CA ALA A 73 -3.62 10.37 23.82
C ALA A 73 -3.36 9.62 25.14
N LEU A 74 -2.35 8.74 25.17
CA LEU A 74 -1.93 8.02 26.37
C LEU A 74 -1.20 8.92 27.38
N ILE A 75 -0.34 9.83 26.91
CA ILE A 75 0.42 10.76 27.78
C ILE A 75 -0.49 11.86 28.35
N CYS A 76 -1.42 12.39 27.56
CA CYS A 76 -2.37 13.43 27.97
C CYS A 76 -3.64 12.86 28.63
N TRP A 77 -3.53 11.72 29.34
CA TRP A 77 -4.66 11.04 29.96
C TRP A 77 -5.52 11.93 30.89
N TYR A 78 -4.88 12.92 31.55
CA TYR A 78 -5.55 13.84 32.47
C TYR A 78 -6.47 14.88 31.79
N ASN A 79 -6.36 15.09 30.46
CA ASN A 79 -7.18 16.03 29.70
C ASN A 79 -8.20 15.28 28.84
N GLU A 80 -9.35 14.92 29.44
CA GLU A 80 -10.47 14.22 28.78
C GLU A 80 -10.87 14.78 27.39
N PRO A 81 -11.03 16.11 27.16
CA PRO A 81 -11.42 16.61 25.84
C PRO A 81 -10.33 16.42 24.76
N LEU A 82 -9.05 16.49 25.16
CA LEU A 82 -7.93 16.28 24.25
C LEU A 82 -7.74 14.78 23.92
N ARG A 83 -8.04 13.90 24.89
CA ARG A 83 -7.98 12.45 24.72
C ARG A 83 -8.99 11.95 23.68
N ILE A 84 -10.25 12.36 23.80
CA ILE A 84 -11.32 11.91 22.89
C ILE A 84 -11.10 12.40 21.46
N THR A 85 -10.62 13.65 21.30
CA THR A 85 -10.30 14.21 19.98
C THR A 85 -9.12 13.51 19.33
N MET A 86 -8.04 13.26 20.08
CA MET A 86 -6.88 12.53 19.53
C MET A 86 -7.22 11.07 19.19
N LEU A 87 -8.05 10.41 19.98
CA LEU A 87 -8.44 9.00 19.75
C LEU A 87 -9.43 8.85 18.58
N SER A 88 -10.35 9.80 18.41
CA SER A 88 -11.24 9.86 17.24
C SER A 88 -10.48 10.19 15.96
N VAL A 89 -9.52 11.12 16.00
CA VAL A 89 -8.63 11.40 14.86
C VAL A 89 -7.75 10.18 14.55
N ALA A 90 -7.17 9.53 15.56
CA ALA A 90 -6.34 8.34 15.37
C ALA A 90 -7.14 7.19 14.75
N SER A 91 -8.33 6.89 15.28
CA SER A 91 -9.19 5.83 14.74
C SER A 91 -9.74 6.15 13.34
N ALA A 92 -10.12 7.41 13.07
CA ALA A 92 -10.51 7.84 11.74
C ALA A 92 -9.35 7.74 10.74
N CYS A 93 -8.13 8.09 11.17
CA CYS A 93 -6.94 7.96 10.34
C CYS A 93 -6.59 6.48 10.10
N TRP A 94 -6.73 5.61 11.11
CA TRP A 94 -6.51 4.17 10.96
C TRP A 94 -7.55 3.51 10.03
N LEU A 95 -8.82 3.87 10.20
CA LEU A 95 -9.92 3.40 9.36
C LEU A 95 -9.78 3.93 7.93
N PHE A 96 -9.37 5.18 7.78
CA PHE A 96 -9.00 5.75 6.48
C PHE A 96 -7.93 4.88 5.85
N TRP A 97 -6.83 4.59 6.55
CA TRP A 97 -5.73 3.76 6.03
C TRP A 97 -6.13 2.34 5.63
N LEU A 98 -7.11 1.75 6.30
CA LEU A 98 -7.66 0.43 5.96
C LEU A 98 -8.67 0.44 4.80
N GLY A 99 -9.12 1.62 4.35
CA GLY A 99 -10.11 1.75 3.29
C GLY A 99 -9.60 1.29 1.91
N PRO A 100 -10.44 0.67 1.07
CA PRO A 100 -10.07 0.13 -0.25
C PRO A 100 -9.75 1.19 -1.32
N GLY A 101 -9.53 2.45 -0.96
CA GLY A 101 -9.22 3.54 -1.89
C GLY A 101 -8.11 4.47 -1.43
N THR A 102 -7.35 4.10 -0.39
CA THR A 102 -6.31 4.99 0.13
C THR A 102 -5.01 4.92 -0.67
N PRO A 103 -4.33 6.07 -0.84
CA PRO A 103 -3.01 6.11 -1.45
C PRO A 103 -1.97 5.32 -0.63
N PHE A 104 -2.29 4.92 0.61
CA PHE A 104 -1.39 4.21 1.50
C PHE A 104 -0.86 2.90 0.91
N LEU A 105 -1.71 2.04 0.35
CA LEU A 105 -1.26 0.80 -0.29
C LEU A 105 -0.37 1.08 -1.50
N VAL A 106 -0.70 2.12 -2.28
CA VAL A 106 0.11 2.55 -3.42
C VAL A 106 1.49 3.04 -2.98
N ILE A 107 1.54 3.81 -1.88
CA ILE A 107 2.79 4.29 -1.27
C ILE A 107 3.63 3.12 -0.76
N CYS A 108 3.03 2.17 -0.02
CA CYS A 108 3.72 0.99 0.50
C CYS A 108 4.31 0.13 -0.62
N ILE A 109 3.53 -0.13 -1.67
CA ILE A 109 3.98 -0.90 -2.82
C ILE A 109 5.11 -0.18 -3.55
N SER A 110 4.99 1.14 -3.74
CA SER A 110 6.02 1.96 -4.39
C SER A 110 7.34 1.91 -3.60
N LEU A 111 7.27 2.04 -2.28
CA LEU A 111 8.45 1.99 -1.41
C LEU A 111 9.06 0.58 -1.39
N THR A 112 8.24 -0.47 -1.35
CA THR A 112 8.68 -1.87 -1.43
C THR A 112 9.42 -2.16 -2.74
N MET A 113 8.90 -1.66 -3.86
CA MET A 113 9.57 -1.76 -5.16
C MET A 113 10.88 -0.94 -5.20
N GLY A 114 10.89 0.25 -4.63
CA GLY A 114 12.09 1.08 -4.50
C GLY A 114 13.21 0.39 -3.70
N ILE A 115 12.87 -0.20 -2.55
CA ILE A 115 13.81 -0.95 -1.71
C ILE A 115 14.34 -2.17 -2.45
N LYS A 116 13.47 -2.94 -3.11
CA LYS A 116 13.89 -4.08 -3.95
C LYS A 116 14.86 -3.65 -5.05
N ALA A 117 14.58 -2.55 -5.74
CA ALA A 117 15.45 -2.01 -6.78
C ALA A 117 16.82 -1.63 -6.21
N LEU A 118 16.84 -1.00 -5.02
CA LEU A 118 18.07 -0.63 -4.32
C LEU A 118 18.89 -1.86 -3.89
N PHE A 119 18.26 -2.89 -3.33
CA PHE A 119 18.91 -4.14 -2.95
C PHE A 119 19.49 -4.88 -4.16
N ASN A 120 18.78 -4.90 -5.29
CA ASN A 120 19.29 -5.54 -6.50
C ASN A 120 20.46 -4.75 -7.11
N LYS A 121 20.43 -3.41 -7.04
CA LYS A 121 21.54 -2.55 -7.45
C LYS A 121 22.78 -2.77 -6.58
N ARG A 122 22.60 -3.01 -5.28
CA ARG A 122 23.68 -3.36 -4.34
C ARG A 122 24.25 -4.76 -4.58
N ARG A 123 23.44 -5.74 -5.02
CA ARG A 123 23.89 -7.12 -5.29
C ARG A 123 24.60 -7.33 -6.64
N LYS A 124 24.42 -6.41 -7.59
CA LYS A 124 25.10 -6.42 -8.90
C LYS A 124 26.45 -5.70 -8.89
N LYS A 125 26.77 -5.04 -7.78
CA LYS A 125 28.07 -4.41 -7.55
C LYS A 125 28.92 -5.35 -6.70
#